data_AF-A0A2E3MH03-F1
#
_entry.id   AF-A0A2E3MH03-F1
#
_cell.length_a   1.000
_cell.length_b   1.000
_cell.length_c   1.000
_cell.angle_alpha   90.00
_cell.angle_beta   90.00
_cell.angle_gamma   90.00
#
_symmetry.space_group_name_H-M   'P 1'
#
loop_
_entity.id
_entity.type
_entity.pdbx_description
1 polymer ?
#
loop_
_entity_poly.entity_id
_entity_poly.type
_entity_poly.pdbx_seq_one_letter_code
_entity_poly.pdbx_strand_id
1 'polypeptide(L)'
;MANENNYCNFVVDRIFLDRQLCHYIAELIKDIGLYGGYNEPPSNWIKRCNIPKKIKSALYKRENQECAICKIPLSLSEMTLDHIIPLSKGGHNDLVNLQCVCNICNQKKSDKLASPESSISSFMSHIHYYKKKP
;
A
#
# COMPACT_ATOMS: atom_id res chain seq x y z
N MET A 1 24.21 10.59 28.30
CA MET A 1 23.31 11.39 27.44
C MET A 1 22.97 10.51 26.25
N ALA A 2 21.71 10.07 26.15
CA ALA A 2 21.30 9.18 25.06
C ALA A 2 21.44 9.93 23.72
N ASN A 3 22.15 9.33 22.79
CA ASN A 3 22.46 9.88 21.48
C ASN A 3 21.12 10.06 20.72
N GLU A 4 20.69 11.31 20.49
CA GLU A 4 19.48 11.65 19.71
C GLU A 4 19.55 11.16 18.25
N ASN A 5 20.67 10.57 17.84
CA ASN A 5 20.97 10.03 16.51
C ASN A 5 20.27 8.71 16.13
N ASN A 6 19.41 8.14 16.98
CA ASN A 6 18.69 6.90 16.65
C ASN A 6 17.25 7.14 16.15
N TYR A 7 16.82 8.39 15.98
CA TYR A 7 15.52 8.68 15.41
C TYR A 7 15.59 8.69 13.88
N CYS A 8 14.91 7.75 13.23
CA CYS A 8 14.78 7.77 11.78
C CYS A 8 13.66 8.73 11.36
N ASN A 9 14.02 9.98 11.04
CA ASN A 9 13.10 10.98 10.48
C ASN A 9 12.38 10.50 9.19
N PHE A 10 12.92 9.47 8.53
CA PHE A 10 12.40 8.91 7.29
C PHE A 10 11.61 7.61 7.50
N VAL A 11 11.30 7.20 8.74
CA VAL A 11 10.60 5.92 8.98
C VAL A 11 9.25 5.88 8.28
N VAL A 12 8.52 7.00 8.27
CA VAL A 12 7.24 7.14 7.56
C VAL A 12 7.43 6.97 6.06
N ASP A 13 8.46 7.59 5.49
CA ASP A 13 8.78 7.44 4.07
C ASP A 13 9.19 6.00 3.75
N ARG A 14 9.99 5.35 4.60
CA ARG A 14 10.39 3.94 4.40
C ARG A 14 9.21 2.99 4.43
N ILE A 15 8.29 3.19 5.38
CA ILE A 15 7.04 2.44 5.47
C ILE A 15 6.21 2.70 4.21
N PHE A 16 6.04 3.96 3.84
CA PHE A 16 5.19 4.33 2.72
C PHE A 16 5.75 3.85 1.39
N LEU A 17 7.07 3.89 1.19
CA LEU A 17 7.72 3.51 -0.06
C LEU A 17 7.70 1.99 -0.32
N ASP A 18 7.51 1.18 0.72
CA ASP A 18 7.37 -0.26 0.56
C ASP A 18 5.93 -0.75 0.72
N ARG A 19 5.41 -1.36 -0.34
CA ARG A 19 4.05 -1.87 -0.36
C ARG A 19 3.84 -3.09 0.54
N GLN A 20 4.88 -3.88 0.81
CA GLN A 20 4.79 -4.98 1.78
C GLN A 20 4.64 -4.46 3.20
N LEU A 21 5.46 -3.48 3.60
CA LEU A 21 5.29 -2.81 4.89
C LEU A 21 3.92 -2.14 5.01
N CYS A 22 3.47 -1.44 3.97
CA CYS A 22 2.12 -0.88 3.92
C CYS A 22 1.05 -1.96 4.16
N HIS A 23 1.11 -3.08 3.44
CA HIS A 23 0.16 -4.17 3.61
C HIS A 23 0.17 -4.78 5.01
N TYR A 24 1.36 -4.97 5.59
CA TYR A 24 1.49 -5.45 6.96
C TYR A 24 0.79 -4.54 7.97
N ILE A 25 0.98 -3.21 7.84
CA ILE A 25 0.29 -2.24 8.70
C ILE A 25 -1.21 -2.26 8.46
N ALA A 26 -1.65 -2.40 7.20
CA ALA A 26 -3.07 -2.51 6.88
C ALA A 26 -3.74 -3.75 7.50
N GLU A 27 -3.06 -4.90 7.49
CA GLU A 27 -3.52 -6.11 8.18
C GLU A 27 -3.65 -5.88 9.69
N LEU A 28 -2.65 -5.26 10.32
CA LEU A 28 -2.71 -4.93 11.74
C LEU A 28 -3.88 -3.98 12.08
N ILE A 29 -4.09 -2.93 11.28
CA ILE A 29 -5.20 -1.99 11.46
C ILE A 29 -6.55 -2.70 11.34
N LYS A 30 -6.68 -3.64 10.41
CA LYS A 30 -7.86 -4.50 10.25
C LYS A 30 -8.04 -5.40 11.47
N ASP A 31 -6.98 -6.06 11.93
CA ASP A 31 -7.03 -7.05 13.01
C ASP A 31 -7.36 -6.42 14.38
N ILE A 32 -6.87 -5.21 14.65
CA ILE A 32 -7.28 -4.45 15.86
C ILE A 32 -8.70 -3.91 15.76
N GLY A 33 -9.35 -4.03 14.60
CA GLY A 33 -10.72 -3.56 14.37
C GLY A 33 -10.88 -2.06 14.51
N LEU A 34 -9.84 -1.27 14.16
CA LEU A 34 -9.79 0.19 14.43
C LEU A 34 -11.04 0.94 13.92
N TYR A 35 -11.61 0.47 12.83
CA TYR A 35 -12.77 1.07 12.16
C TYR A 35 -14.05 0.24 12.28
N GLY A 36 -14.00 -0.89 12.98
CA GLY A 36 -15.13 -1.81 13.10
C GLY A 36 -16.04 -1.51 14.28
N GLY A 37 -17.34 -1.74 14.09
CA GLY A 37 -18.31 -1.81 15.19
C GLY A 37 -18.33 -3.22 15.79
N TYR A 38 -18.49 -3.32 17.11
CA TYR A 38 -18.50 -4.60 17.85
C TYR A 38 -19.50 -5.65 17.32
N ASN A 39 -20.55 -5.24 16.60
CA ASN A 39 -21.63 -6.11 16.12
C ASN A 39 -21.84 -6.06 14.60
N GLU A 40 -20.85 -5.60 13.84
CA GLU A 40 -20.97 -5.49 12.38
C GLU A 40 -19.94 -6.35 11.66
N PRO A 41 -20.32 -7.01 10.55
CA PRO A 41 -19.36 -7.75 9.74
C PRO A 41 -18.33 -6.78 9.11
N PRO A 42 -17.09 -7.23 8.85
CA PRO A 42 -16.04 -6.40 8.26
C PRO A 42 -16.43 -5.68 6.96
N SER A 43 -17.37 -6.24 6.20
CA SER A 43 -17.90 -5.63 4.97
C SER A 43 -18.60 -4.29 5.18
N ASN A 44 -19.03 -3.98 6.40
CA ASN A 44 -19.78 -2.77 6.73
C ASN A 44 -18.96 -1.70 7.45
N TRP A 45 -17.74 -2.03 7.91
CA TRP A 45 -16.92 -1.14 8.74
C TRP A 45 -16.59 0.18 8.04
N ILE A 46 -16.26 0.13 6.75
CA ILE A 46 -15.85 1.29 5.99
C ILE A 46 -16.53 1.32 4.63
N LYS A 47 -17.08 2.49 4.30
CA LYS A 47 -17.58 2.79 2.95
C LYS A 47 -16.48 3.38 2.08
N ARG A 48 -16.54 3.09 0.78
CA ARG A 48 -15.66 3.71 -0.22
C ARG A 48 -15.90 5.22 -0.24
N CYS A 49 -14.81 5.99 -0.27
CA CYS A 49 -14.88 7.45 -0.37
C CYS A 49 -14.10 7.96 -1.59
N ASN A 50 -14.31 9.23 -1.94
CA ASN A 50 -13.50 9.89 -2.96
C ASN A 50 -12.12 10.25 -2.39
N ILE A 51 -11.08 9.63 -2.92
CA ILE A 51 -9.70 9.84 -2.47
C ILE A 51 -9.13 11.16 -3.07
N PRO A 52 -8.58 12.07 -2.24
CA PRO A 52 -8.02 13.33 -2.71
C PRO A 52 -6.93 13.18 -3.78
N LYS A 53 -6.82 14.17 -4.68
CA LYS A 53 -5.80 14.17 -5.75
C LYS A 53 -4.36 14.06 -5.20
N LYS A 54 -4.05 14.73 -4.08
CA LYS A 54 -2.73 14.64 -3.42
C LYS A 54 -2.36 13.20 -3.06
N ILE A 55 -3.33 12.44 -2.56
CA ILE A 55 -3.15 11.03 -2.18
C ILE A 55 -2.92 10.18 -3.43
N LYS A 56 -3.73 10.37 -4.48
CA LYS A 56 -3.54 9.73 -5.78
C LYS A 56 -2.12 9.97 -6.33
N SER A 57 -1.64 11.21 -6.31
CA SER A 57 -0.29 11.55 -6.76
C SER A 57 0.81 10.93 -5.91
N ALA A 58 0.62 10.81 -4.59
CA ALA A 58 1.59 10.16 -3.71
C ALA A 58 1.71 8.66 -4.01
N LEU A 59 0.58 7.96 -4.17
CA LEU A 59 0.55 6.54 -4.52
C LEU A 59 1.14 6.31 -5.92
N TYR A 60 0.83 7.17 -6.89
CA TYR A 60 1.38 7.08 -8.24
C TYR A 60 2.92 7.18 -8.26
N LYS A 61 3.48 8.06 -7.43
CA LYS A 61 4.93 8.17 -7.24
C LYS A 61 5.52 6.94 -6.54
N ARG A 62 4.84 6.42 -5.50
CA ARG A 62 5.25 5.20 -4.79
C ARG A 62 5.37 4.01 -5.74
N GLU A 63 4.41 3.85 -6.64
CA GLU A 63 4.38 2.73 -7.60
C GLU A 63 5.23 2.98 -8.85
N ASN A 64 6.12 3.97 -8.84
CA ASN A 64 7.00 4.28 -9.98
C ASN A 64 6.22 4.50 -11.30
N GLN A 65 5.01 5.05 -11.23
CA GLN A 65 4.16 5.25 -12.41
C GLN A 65 3.79 3.95 -13.15
N GLU A 66 3.81 2.84 -12.45
CA GLU A 66 3.46 1.52 -12.97
C GLU A 66 2.23 0.96 -12.24
N CYS A 67 1.56 0.00 -12.87
CA CYS A 67 0.56 -0.81 -12.20
C CYS A 67 1.22 -1.63 -11.08
N ALA A 68 0.75 -1.49 -9.85
CA ALA A 68 1.27 -2.24 -8.71
C ALA A 68 1.21 -3.77 -8.90
N ILE A 69 0.27 -4.26 -9.73
CA ILE A 69 0.05 -5.70 -9.97
C ILE A 69 0.83 -6.19 -11.20
N CYS A 70 0.61 -5.61 -12.39
CA CYS A 70 1.22 -6.12 -13.63
C CYS A 70 2.52 -5.42 -14.03
N LYS A 71 2.94 -4.37 -13.31
CA LYS A 71 4.16 -3.58 -13.57
C LYS A 71 4.21 -2.88 -14.93
N ILE A 72 3.09 -2.84 -15.66
CA ILE A 72 2.98 -2.08 -16.91
C ILE A 72 2.89 -0.59 -16.55
N PRO A 73 3.64 0.31 -17.22
CA PRO A 73 3.53 1.76 -17.05
C PRO A 73 2.09 2.24 -17.20
N LEU A 74 1.70 3.21 -16.38
CA LEU A 74 0.39 3.85 -16.39
C LEU A 74 0.57 5.35 -16.46
N SER A 75 -0.25 6.02 -17.28
CA SER A 75 -0.47 7.44 -17.10
C SER A 75 -1.36 7.69 -15.87
N LEU A 76 -1.28 8.91 -15.31
CA LEU A 76 -2.14 9.32 -14.21
C LEU A 76 -3.65 9.22 -14.55
N SER A 77 -4.02 9.33 -15.84
CA SER A 77 -5.39 9.19 -16.33
C SER A 77 -5.88 7.74 -16.43
N GLU A 78 -5.00 6.78 -16.69
CA GLU A 78 -5.33 5.35 -16.78
C GLU A 78 -5.32 4.66 -15.41
N MET A 79 -4.71 5.33 -14.43
CA MET A 79 -4.57 4.85 -13.07
C MET A 79 -5.92 4.80 -12.34
N THR A 80 -6.22 3.63 -11.79
CA THR A 80 -7.28 3.43 -10.80
C THR A 80 -6.69 3.17 -9.42
N LEU A 81 -7.46 3.51 -8.38
CA LEU A 81 -7.11 3.13 -7.02
C LEU A 81 -7.80 1.82 -6.64
N ASP A 82 -7.01 0.92 -6.07
CA ASP A 82 -7.46 -0.35 -5.51
C ASP A 82 -7.10 -0.43 -4.03
N HIS A 83 -7.88 -1.20 -3.28
CA HIS A 83 -7.62 -1.53 -1.89
C HIS A 83 -6.89 -2.86 -1.82
N ILE A 84 -5.66 -2.91 -1.29
CA ILE A 84 -4.86 -4.14 -1.16
C ILE A 84 -5.69 -5.22 -0.45
N ILE A 85 -6.23 -4.86 0.72
CA ILE A 85 -7.29 -5.59 1.43
C ILE A 85 -8.63 -4.99 1.00
N PRO A 86 -9.51 -5.74 0.33
CA PRO A 86 -10.83 -5.25 -0.08
C PRO A 86 -11.68 -4.78 1.09
N LEU A 87 -12.49 -3.73 0.89
CA LEU A 87 -13.43 -3.23 1.91
C LEU A 87 -14.39 -4.32 2.39
N SER A 88 -14.84 -5.21 1.50
CA SER A 88 -15.70 -6.36 1.84
C SER A 88 -15.06 -7.34 2.84
N LYS A 89 -13.73 -7.25 3.03
CA LYS A 89 -12.93 -8.09 3.92
C LYS A 89 -12.33 -7.30 5.09
N GLY A 90 -12.89 -6.12 5.40
CA GLY A 90 -12.42 -5.27 6.50
C GLY A 90 -11.29 -4.31 6.12
N GLY A 91 -10.98 -4.17 4.84
CA GLY A 91 -10.03 -3.17 4.37
C GLY A 91 -10.49 -1.74 4.68
N HIS A 92 -9.55 -0.81 4.66
CA HIS A 92 -9.76 0.60 5.02
C HIS A 92 -9.21 1.57 3.97
N ASN A 93 -9.58 2.85 4.05
CA ASN A 93 -9.23 3.87 3.05
C ASN A 93 -7.86 4.53 3.29
N ASP A 94 -7.05 4.01 4.22
CA ASP A 94 -5.75 4.61 4.53
C ASP A 94 -4.73 4.32 3.44
N LEU A 95 -3.73 5.20 3.32
CA LEU A 95 -2.64 5.11 2.35
C LEU A 95 -1.96 3.73 2.29
N VAL A 96 -1.81 3.10 3.45
CA VAL A 96 -1.17 1.79 3.60
C VAL A 96 -1.99 0.65 2.98
N ASN A 97 -3.30 0.84 2.81
CA ASN A 97 -4.17 -0.14 2.16
C ASN A 97 -4.54 0.25 0.71
N LEU A 98 -4.09 1.39 0.20
CA LEU A 98 -4.37 1.82 -1.17
C LEU A 98 -3.19 1.49 -2.09
N GLN A 99 -3.47 1.19 -3.36
CA GLN A 99 -2.47 1.01 -4.42
C GLN A 99 -2.96 1.51 -5.79
N CYS A 100 -2.01 1.86 -6.67
CA CYS A 100 -2.28 2.27 -8.05
C CYS A 100 -2.25 1.07 -8.98
N VAL A 101 -3.35 0.82 -9.69
CA VAL A 101 -3.45 -0.32 -10.62
C VAL A 101 -4.15 0.09 -11.91
N CYS A 102 -3.86 -0.64 -12.98
CA CYS A 102 -4.58 -0.48 -14.24
C CYS A 102 -6.01 -1.02 -14.11
N ASN A 103 -6.92 -0.54 -14.95
CA ASN A 103 -8.33 -0.96 -14.94
C ASN A 103 -8.49 -2.49 -15.07
N ILE A 104 -7.69 -3.13 -15.92
CA ILE A 104 -7.72 -4.59 -16.13
C ILE A 104 -7.35 -5.33 -14.85
N CYS A 105 -6.27 -4.93 -14.18
CA CYS A 105 -5.83 -5.56 -12.94
C CYS A 105 -6.82 -5.31 -11.79
N ASN A 106 -7.39 -4.11 -11.72
CA ASN A 106 -8.40 -3.76 -10.72
C ASN A 106 -9.63 -4.69 -10.84
N GLN A 107 -10.18 -4.81 -12.06
CA GLN A 107 -11.32 -5.69 -12.32
C GLN A 107 -10.99 -7.17 -12.07
N LYS A 108 -9.81 -7.62 -12.52
CA LYS A 108 -9.37 -9.00 -12.30
C LYS A 108 -9.17 -9.32 -10.81
N LYS A 109 -8.69 -8.37 -10.01
CA LYS A 109 -8.51 -8.56 -8.57
C LYS A 109 -9.86 -8.61 -7.85
N SER A 110 -10.77 -7.69 -8.16
CA SER A 110 -12.08 -7.61 -7.50
C SER A 110 -11.91 -7.61 -5.96
N ASP A 111 -12.60 -8.51 -5.27
CA ASP A 111 -12.56 -8.71 -3.82
C ASP A 111 -11.54 -9.80 -3.39
N LYS A 112 -10.62 -10.22 -4.26
CA LYS A 112 -9.58 -11.19 -3.90
C LYS A 112 -8.50 -10.53 -3.06
N LEU A 113 -8.00 -11.29 -2.07
CA LEU A 113 -6.79 -10.95 -1.33
C LEU A 113 -5.59 -11.28 -2.20
N ALA A 114 -4.59 -10.42 -2.19
CA ALA A 114 -3.32 -10.63 -2.86
C ALA A 114 -2.20 -10.07 -1.98
N SER A 115 -1.15 -10.85 -1.77
CA SER A 115 0.07 -10.35 -1.14
C SER A 115 0.81 -9.46 -2.15
N PRO A 116 1.06 -8.19 -1.83
CA PRO A 116 1.78 -7.32 -2.74
C PRO A 116 3.28 -7.64 -2.74
N GLU A 117 3.90 -7.47 -3.90
CA GLU A 117 5.35 -7.41 -4.00
C GLU A 117 5.87 -6.08 -3.44
N SER A 118 7.13 -6.06 -3.01
CA SER A 118 7.79 -4.81 -2.63
C SER A 118 7.74 -3.80 -3.78
N SER A 119 7.56 -2.52 -3.44
CA SER A 119 7.70 -1.42 -4.41
C SER A 119 9.11 -0.83 -4.40
N ILE A 120 9.98 -1.30 -3.51
CA ILE A 120 11.40 -0.94 -3.52
C ILE A 120 12.10 -1.78 -4.59
N SER A 121 12.72 -1.10 -5.55
CA SER A 121 13.58 -1.76 -6.55
C SER A 121 14.65 -2.60 -5.86
N SER A 122 14.92 -3.80 -6.39
CA SER A 122 16.01 -4.66 -5.91
C SER A 122 17.36 -3.93 -5.89
N PHE A 123 17.56 -2.95 -6.77
CA PHE A 123 18.74 -2.09 -6.80
C PHE A 123 18.84 -1.14 -5.60
N MET A 124 17.71 -0.62 -5.10
CA MET A 124 17.67 0.29 -3.94
C MET A 124 17.65 -0.46 -2.61
N SER A 125 17.39 -1.76 -2.61
CA SER A 125 17.49 -2.57 -1.40
C SER A 125 18.97 -2.69 -0.98
N HIS A 126 19.32 -2.05 0.14
CA HIS A 126 20.65 -2.14 0.75
C HIS A 126 21.09 -3.62 0.94
N ILE A 127 20.10 -4.52 1.14
CA ILE A 127 20.29 -5.97 1.21
C ILE A 127 20.92 -6.56 -0.06
N HIS A 128 20.56 -6.10 -1.27
CA HIS A 128 21.14 -6.63 -2.51
C HIS A 128 22.58 -6.18 -2.72
N TYR A 129 22.93 -4.97 -2.28
CA TYR A 129 24.31 -4.49 -2.25
C TYR A 129 25.20 -5.38 -1.36
N TYR A 130 24.73 -5.77 -0.17
CA TYR A 130 25.50 -6.64 0.74
C TYR A 130 25.46 -8.13 0.37
N LYS A 131 24.41 -8.62 -0.28
CA LYS A 131 24.36 -9.99 -0.83
C LYS A 131 25.26 -10.22 -2.05
N LYS A 132 25.71 -9.13 -2.70
CA LYS A 132 26.62 -9.15 -3.86
C LYS A 132 28.08 -8.86 -3.52
N LYS A 133 28.40 -8.56 -2.25
CA LYS A 133 29.81 -8.51 -1.84
C LYS A 133 30.33 -9.95 -1.71
N PRO A 134 31.45 -10.31 -2.35
CA PRO A 134 32.10 -11.60 -2.14
C PRO A 134 32.55 -11.77 -0.69
#